data_AF-A0A194AAY1-F1
#
_entry.id   AF-A0A194AAY1-F1
#
_cell.length_a   1.000
_cell.length_b   1.000
_cell.length_c   1.000
_cell.angle_alpha   90.00
_cell.angle_beta   90.00
_cell.angle_gamma   90.00
#
_symmetry.space_group_name_H-M   'P 1'
#
loop_
_entity.id
_entity.type
_entity.pdbx_description
1 polymer ?
#
loop_
_entity_poly.entity_id
_entity_poly.type
_entity_poly.pdbx_seq_one_letter_code
_entity_poly.pdbx_strand_id
1 'polypeptide(L)'
;MITAKGDTVNAVAPIILSASRSTDLPAFYAPWFAHRLEQGYSVWVNPFNRRPQYVSFARARVIVFWSKNPRPLMQYLDLVDKHIPQYYFQFTVNDYDREGLEPHVPPLEKRVETFKRLAERLGPHKVVWRFDPLILTPETPLDVLLHKVRKVGDMLHNHTRRLVFSFADIAEYKKVQNNLNRFACKK
;
A
#
# COMPACT_ATOMS: atom_id res chain seq x y z
N MET A 1 28.00 5.10 -5.40
CA MET A 1 27.91 3.83 -4.63
C MET A 1 28.50 2.69 -5.47
N ILE A 2 28.90 1.59 -4.84
CA ILE A 2 29.39 0.39 -5.53
C ILE A 2 28.22 -0.60 -5.65
N THR A 3 27.95 -1.12 -6.84
CA THR A 3 26.88 -2.12 -7.06
C THR A 3 27.36 -3.52 -6.66
N ALA A 4 26.45 -4.49 -6.63
CA ALA A 4 26.79 -5.90 -6.38
C ALA A 4 27.73 -6.50 -7.45
N LYS A 5 27.87 -5.84 -8.61
CA LYS A 5 28.79 -6.23 -9.69
C LYS A 5 30.17 -5.53 -9.58
N GLY A 6 30.36 -4.67 -8.57
CA GLY A 6 31.59 -3.89 -8.41
C GLY A 6 31.59 -2.55 -9.16
N ASP A 7 30.54 -2.22 -9.91
CA ASP A 7 30.48 -0.98 -10.69
C ASP A 7 30.31 0.25 -9.80
N THR A 8 31.03 1.32 -10.10
CA THR A 8 30.79 2.63 -9.48
C THR A 8 29.69 3.37 -10.23
N VAL A 9 28.60 3.67 -9.53
CA VAL A 9 27.42 4.35 -10.11
C VAL A 9 26.99 5.57 -9.29
N ASN A 10 26.42 6.55 -10.00
CA ASN A 10 25.70 7.66 -9.38
C ASN A 10 24.36 7.18 -8.83
N ALA A 11 24.07 7.51 -7.57
CA ALA A 11 22.84 7.14 -6.90
C ALA A 11 22.30 8.29 -6.07
N VAL A 12 20.98 8.40 -6.01
CA VAL A 12 20.31 9.26 -5.02
C VAL A 12 20.27 8.53 -3.68
N ALA A 13 20.37 9.27 -2.58
CA ALA A 13 20.33 8.72 -1.22
C ALA A 13 19.25 9.47 -0.41
N PRO A 14 17.97 9.13 -0.60
CA PRO A 14 16.86 9.83 0.06
C PRO A 14 16.81 9.52 1.55
N ILE A 15 16.28 10.47 2.33
CA ILE A 15 16.02 10.28 3.77
C ILE A 15 14.73 9.47 3.98
N ILE A 16 13.74 9.65 3.09
CA ILE A 16 12.43 8.99 3.14
C ILE A 16 12.30 8.06 1.93
N LEU A 17 12.02 6.78 2.18
CA LEU A 17 11.67 5.82 1.15
C LEU A 17 10.15 5.69 1.06
N SER A 18 9.55 6.28 0.03
CA SER A 18 8.13 6.03 -0.29
C SER A 18 8.02 4.73 -1.08
N ALA A 19 7.88 3.62 -0.36
CA ALA A 19 7.67 2.30 -0.95
C ALA A 19 6.22 2.17 -1.43
N SER A 20 6.04 1.69 -2.67
CA SER A 20 4.75 1.44 -3.33
C SER A 20 4.09 2.57 -4.12
N ARG A 21 4.83 3.57 -4.62
CA ARG A 21 4.22 4.59 -5.50
C ARG A 21 3.81 4.06 -6.88
N SER A 22 4.58 3.12 -7.44
CA SER A 22 4.34 2.59 -8.79
C SER A 22 3.54 1.28 -8.79
N THR A 23 3.54 0.55 -7.67
CA THR A 23 2.89 -0.76 -7.50
C THR A 23 2.80 -1.09 -6.01
N ASP A 24 1.94 -2.01 -5.60
CA ASP A 24 1.87 -2.49 -4.22
C ASP A 24 3.09 -3.38 -3.90
N LEU A 25 4.18 -2.76 -3.45
CA LEU A 25 5.44 -3.44 -3.16
C LEU A 25 5.28 -4.51 -2.07
N PRO A 26 4.61 -4.26 -0.93
CA PRO A 26 4.37 -5.29 0.08
C PRO A 26 3.60 -6.50 -0.45
N ALA A 27 2.65 -6.31 -1.35
CA ALA A 27 1.85 -7.42 -1.90
C ALA A 27 2.61 -8.25 -2.94
N PHE A 28 3.35 -7.60 -3.85
CA PHE A 28 3.86 -8.26 -5.05
C PHE A 28 5.37 -8.46 -5.08
N TYR A 29 6.13 -7.70 -4.27
CA TYR A 29 7.59 -7.64 -4.36
C TYR A 29 8.28 -7.80 -3.00
N ALA A 30 7.62 -8.43 -2.02
CA ALA A 30 8.17 -8.63 -0.69
C ALA A 30 9.54 -9.36 -0.68
N PRO A 31 9.73 -10.53 -1.35
CA PRO A 31 11.04 -11.18 -1.39
C PRO A 31 12.11 -10.33 -2.09
N TRP A 32 11.72 -9.66 -3.18
CA TRP A 32 12.62 -8.74 -3.90
C TRP A 32 13.06 -7.59 -2.99
N PHE A 33 12.14 -6.99 -2.24
CA PHE A 33 12.45 -5.87 -1.36
C PHE A 33 13.34 -6.31 -0.19
N ALA A 34 13.08 -7.48 0.39
CA ALA A 34 13.95 -8.05 1.41
C ALA A 34 15.39 -8.19 0.90
N HIS A 35 15.58 -8.79 -0.28
CA HIS A 35 16.90 -8.87 -0.90
C HIS A 35 17.53 -7.47 -1.12
N ARG A 36 16.75 -6.47 -1.53
CA ARG A 36 17.27 -5.10 -1.72
C ARG A 36 17.66 -4.41 -0.42
N LEU A 37 16.99 -4.69 0.70
CA LEU A 37 17.39 -4.20 2.01
C LEU A 37 18.78 -4.71 2.39
N GLU A 38 19.04 -6.00 2.16
CA GLU A 38 20.36 -6.60 2.42
C GLU A 38 21.45 -5.98 1.54
N GLN A 39 21.13 -5.73 0.26
CA GLN A 39 22.06 -5.08 -0.66
C GLN A 39 22.28 -3.58 -0.36
N GLY A 40 21.37 -2.94 0.36
CA GLY A 40 21.45 -1.51 0.72
C GLY A 40 21.12 -0.54 -0.43
N TYR A 41 20.51 -1.02 -1.53
CA TYR A 41 20.04 -0.17 -2.62
C TYR A 41 19.01 -0.86 -3.51
N SER A 42 18.29 -0.07 -4.30
CA SER A 42 17.46 -0.53 -5.40
C SER A 42 17.73 0.22 -6.70
N VAL A 43 17.26 -0.35 -7.80
CA VAL A 43 17.32 0.27 -9.13
C VAL A 43 15.89 0.48 -9.59
N TRP A 44 15.54 1.73 -9.84
CA TRP A 44 14.25 2.11 -10.40
C TRP A 44 14.46 2.52 -11.86
N VAL A 45 13.66 1.97 -12.78
CA VAL A 45 13.71 2.34 -14.19
C VAL A 45 12.60 3.33 -14.47
N ASN A 46 12.95 4.53 -14.93
CA ASN A 46 11.96 5.53 -15.29
C ASN A 46 11.13 5.02 -16.49
N PRO A 47 9.79 4.98 -16.39
CA PRO A 47 8.94 4.41 -17.44
C PRO A 47 8.95 5.23 -18.73
N PHE A 48 9.26 6.53 -18.67
CA PHE A 48 9.19 7.43 -19.82
C PHE A 48 10.47 7.42 -20.66
N ASN A 49 11.65 7.37 -20.03
CA ASN A 49 12.94 7.43 -20.74
C ASN A 49 13.80 6.16 -20.61
N ARG A 50 13.31 5.16 -19.87
CA ARG A 50 13.96 3.85 -19.65
C ARG A 50 15.35 3.92 -19.00
N ARG A 51 15.75 5.06 -18.45
CA ARG A 51 17.03 5.21 -17.76
C ARG A 51 16.94 4.65 -16.33
N PRO A 52 17.95 3.87 -15.88
CA PRO A 52 18.02 3.40 -14.51
C PRO A 52 18.41 4.54 -13.56
N GLN A 53 17.76 4.61 -12.42
CA GLN A 53 18.14 5.44 -11.28
C GLN A 53 18.44 4.54 -10.10
N TYR A 54 19.67 4.62 -9.61
CA TYR A 54 20.08 3.92 -8.40
C TYR A 54 19.61 4.71 -7.18
N VAL A 55 18.99 4.01 -6.24
CA VAL A 55 18.50 4.55 -4.97
C VAL A 55 19.24 3.83 -3.85
N SER A 56 20.22 4.51 -3.27
CA SER A 56 20.95 4.01 -2.11
C SER A 56 20.14 4.19 -0.83
N PHE A 57 20.18 3.19 0.04
CA PHE A 57 19.52 3.23 1.34
C PHE A 57 20.43 3.80 2.44
N ALA A 58 21.67 4.20 2.12
CA ALA A 58 22.67 4.64 3.10
C ALA A 58 22.24 5.83 3.98
N ARG A 59 21.34 6.69 3.46
CA ARG A 59 20.77 7.83 4.20
C ARG A 59 19.30 7.63 4.60
N ALA A 60 18.70 6.50 4.24
CA ALA A 60 17.30 6.25 4.52
C ALA A 60 17.09 6.16 6.03
N ARG A 61 16.14 6.95 6.52
CA ARG A 61 15.76 6.98 7.93
C ARG A 61 14.38 6.42 8.16
N VAL A 62 13.48 6.55 7.19
CA VAL A 62 12.10 6.05 7.32
C VAL A 62 11.59 5.45 6.02
N ILE A 63 10.82 4.38 6.12
CA ILE A 63 10.06 3.80 5.01
C ILE A 63 8.56 4.04 5.21
N VAL A 64 7.88 4.49 4.17
CA VAL A 64 6.42 4.56 4.12
C VAL A 64 5.94 3.46 3.18
N PHE A 65 5.25 2.45 3.71
CA PHE A 65 4.65 1.39 2.90
C PHE A 65 3.20 1.72 2.57
N TRP A 66 2.83 1.63 1.30
CA TRP A 66 1.42 1.66 0.87
C TRP A 66 1.01 0.29 0.36
N SER A 67 -0.14 -0.22 0.81
CA SER A 67 -0.59 -1.54 0.41
C SER A 67 -2.10 -1.75 0.60
N LYS A 68 -2.69 -2.61 -0.23
CA LYS A 68 -3.98 -3.28 0.00
C LYS A 68 -3.80 -4.70 0.55
N ASN A 69 -2.57 -5.23 0.55
CA ASN A 69 -2.26 -6.56 1.08
C ASN A 69 -0.80 -6.64 1.58
N PRO A 70 -0.49 -6.14 2.79
CA PRO A 70 0.88 -6.15 3.32
C PRO A 70 1.35 -7.53 3.82
N ARG A 71 0.45 -8.53 3.85
CA ARG A 71 0.72 -9.88 4.39
C ARG A 71 2.02 -10.50 3.87
N PRO A 72 2.36 -10.46 2.57
CA PRO A 72 3.59 -11.10 2.08
C PRO A 72 4.87 -10.47 2.64
N LEU A 73 4.86 -9.17 2.94
CA LEU A 73 6.00 -8.45 3.53
C LEU A 73 6.17 -8.73 5.02
N MET A 74 5.11 -9.11 5.74
CA MET A 74 5.13 -9.25 7.20
C MET A 74 6.19 -10.21 7.73
N GLN A 75 6.52 -11.27 6.96
CA GLN A 75 7.56 -12.24 7.31
C GLN A 75 9.00 -11.66 7.23
N TYR A 76 9.18 -10.53 6.55
CA TYR A 76 10.48 -9.87 6.38
C TYR A 76 10.62 -8.62 7.25
N LEU A 77 9.66 -8.33 8.13
CA LEU A 77 9.71 -7.11 8.93
C LEU A 77 10.90 -7.10 9.91
N ASP A 78 11.40 -8.26 10.36
CA ASP A 78 12.62 -8.32 11.19
C ASP A 78 13.84 -7.80 10.42
N LEU A 79 13.87 -8.02 9.11
CA LEU A 79 14.88 -7.46 8.23
C LEU A 79 14.69 -5.94 8.05
N VAL A 80 13.44 -5.48 7.96
CA VAL A 80 13.16 -4.03 7.96
C VAL A 80 13.63 -3.41 9.27
N ASP A 81 13.34 -4.03 10.42
CA ASP A 81 13.76 -3.59 11.75
C ASP A 81 15.29 -3.49 11.85
N LYS A 82 16.02 -4.46 11.28
CA LYS A 82 17.49 -4.47 11.24
C LYS A 82 18.08 -3.34 10.39
N HIS A 83 17.50 -3.04 9.23
CA HIS A 83 18.10 -2.13 8.26
C HIS A 83 17.58 -0.69 8.37
N ILE A 84 16.27 -0.49 8.50
CA ILE A 84 15.61 0.82 8.58
C ILE A 84 14.42 0.70 9.57
N PRO A 85 14.67 0.80 10.90
CA PRO A 85 13.67 0.47 11.94
C PRO A 85 12.49 1.44 12.04
N GLN A 86 12.59 2.62 11.43
CA GLN A 86 11.46 3.54 11.37
C GLN A 86 10.68 3.28 10.08
N TYR A 87 9.45 2.81 10.24
CA TYR A 87 8.52 2.65 9.14
C TYR A 87 7.09 2.62 9.65
N TYR A 88 6.15 2.87 8.75
CA TYR A 88 4.73 2.72 9.00
C TYR A 88 4.00 2.31 7.72
N PHE A 89 2.79 1.80 7.91
CA PHE A 89 1.93 1.32 6.86
C PHE A 89 0.75 2.26 6.65
N GLN A 90 0.54 2.61 5.39
CA GLN A 90 -0.67 3.14 4.82
C GLN A 90 -1.44 1.95 4.24
N PHE A 91 -2.29 1.34 5.06
CA PHE A 91 -3.00 0.11 4.69
C PHE A 91 -4.44 0.43 4.29
N THR A 92 -4.73 0.30 2.99
CA THR A 92 -6.07 0.46 2.45
C THR A 92 -6.94 -0.76 2.77
N VAL A 93 -8.00 -0.54 3.53
CA VAL A 93 -9.03 -1.53 3.88
C VAL A 93 -10.39 -0.92 3.56
N ASN A 94 -10.82 -1.09 2.30
CA ASN A 94 -12.14 -0.70 1.81
C ASN A 94 -13.13 -1.88 1.89
N ASP A 95 -14.40 -1.63 2.17
CA ASP A 95 -15.47 -2.65 2.03
C ASP A 95 -16.11 -2.50 0.64
N TYR A 96 -15.54 -3.17 -0.35
CA TYR A 96 -16.06 -3.24 -1.74
C TYR A 96 -16.23 -4.68 -2.25
N ASP A 97 -16.25 -5.65 -1.34
CA ASP A 97 -16.30 -7.07 -1.71
C ASP A 97 -17.59 -7.40 -2.48
N ARG A 98 -18.73 -6.83 -2.06
CA ARG A 98 -20.03 -7.00 -2.72
C ARG A 98 -20.04 -6.40 -4.12
N GLU A 99 -19.42 -5.23 -4.29
CA GLU A 99 -19.38 -4.49 -5.54
C GLU A 99 -18.30 -4.98 -6.51
N GLY A 100 -17.35 -5.79 -6.04
CA GLY A 100 -16.26 -6.31 -6.87
C GLY A 100 -15.28 -5.24 -7.37
N LEU A 101 -15.20 -4.08 -6.73
CA LEU A 101 -14.36 -2.95 -7.19
C LEU A 101 -12.85 -3.22 -7.01
N GLU A 102 -12.48 -4.22 -6.21
CA GLU A 102 -11.09 -4.59 -5.91
C GLU A 102 -10.86 -6.10 -6.17
N PRO A 103 -10.95 -6.60 -7.41
CA PRO A 103 -11.07 -8.04 -7.70
C PRO A 103 -9.84 -8.90 -7.35
N HIS A 104 -8.69 -8.29 -7.08
CA HIS A 104 -7.43 -9.00 -6.80
C HIS A 104 -6.89 -8.74 -5.38
N VAL A 105 -7.71 -8.19 -4.49
CA VAL A 105 -7.36 -8.08 -3.06
C VAL A 105 -8.04 -9.19 -2.27
N PRO A 106 -7.45 -9.65 -1.16
CA PRO A 106 -8.12 -10.63 -0.30
C PRO A 106 -9.46 -10.10 0.22
N PRO A 107 -10.42 -10.98 0.58
CA PRO A 107 -11.67 -10.56 1.20
C PRO A 107 -11.46 -9.68 2.44
N LEU A 108 -12.45 -8.83 2.75
CA LEU A 108 -12.41 -7.86 3.84
C LEU A 108 -11.99 -8.48 5.16
N GLU A 109 -12.56 -9.63 5.51
CA GLU A 109 -12.27 -10.32 6.77
C GLU A 109 -10.78 -10.66 6.87
N LYS A 110 -10.17 -11.10 5.77
CA LYS A 110 -8.73 -11.44 5.71
C LYS A 110 -7.85 -10.20 5.76
N ARG A 111 -8.29 -9.10 5.15
CA ARG A 111 -7.59 -7.81 5.24
C ARG A 111 -7.65 -7.24 6.65
N VAL A 112 -8.80 -7.34 7.33
CA VAL A 112 -8.94 -6.96 8.75
C VAL A 112 -8.07 -7.83 9.66
N GLU A 113 -8.08 -9.16 9.48
CA GLU A 113 -7.21 -10.08 10.22
C GLU A 113 -5.73 -9.67 10.07
N THR A 114 -5.30 -9.41 8.83
CA THR A 114 -3.95 -8.96 8.52
C THR A 114 -3.64 -7.62 9.18
N PHE A 115 -4.59 -6.68 9.17
CA PHE A 115 -4.44 -5.36 9.78
C PHE A 115 -4.20 -5.48 11.29
N LYS A 116 -5.04 -6.27 11.97
CA LYS A 116 -4.93 -6.49 13.42
C LYS A 116 -3.58 -7.10 13.79
N ARG A 117 -3.16 -8.17 13.11
CA ARG A 117 -1.85 -8.80 13.32
C ARG A 117 -0.68 -7.85 13.09
N LEU A 118 -0.78 -6.99 12.08
CA LEU A 118 0.24 -5.98 11.79
C LEU A 118 0.31 -4.92 12.90
N ALA A 119 -0.85 -4.46 13.39
CA ALA A 119 -0.94 -3.50 14.47
C ALA A 119 -0.52 -4.08 15.82
N GLU A 120 -0.80 -5.35 16.09
CA GLU A 120 -0.32 -6.08 17.27
C GLU A 120 1.21 -6.14 17.29
N ARG A 121 1.84 -6.38 16.12
CA ARG A 121 3.30 -6.39 16.01
C ARG A 121 3.92 -4.99 16.14
N LEU A 122 3.37 -3.99 15.44
CA LEU A 122 4.03 -2.68 15.26
C LEU A 122 3.52 -1.59 16.20
N GLY A 123 2.40 -1.83 16.87
CA GLY A 123 1.61 -0.83 17.56
C GLY A 123 0.65 -0.07 16.62
N PRO A 124 -0.49 0.41 17.15
CA PRO A 124 -1.56 1.03 16.36
C PRO A 124 -1.19 2.39 15.75
N HIS A 125 -0.06 2.99 16.15
CA HIS A 125 0.44 4.24 15.58
C HIS A 125 1.18 4.04 14.25
N LYS A 126 1.69 2.83 14.00
CA LYS A 126 2.44 2.47 12.79
C LYS A 126 1.57 1.84 11.69
N VAL A 127 0.28 1.66 11.93
CA VAL A 127 -0.66 1.14 10.93
C VAL A 127 -1.81 2.14 10.77
N VAL A 128 -1.74 2.94 9.72
CA VAL A 128 -2.75 3.91 9.36
C VAL A 128 -3.77 3.24 8.47
N TRP A 129 -5.03 3.25 8.91
CA TRP A 129 -6.14 2.76 8.10
C TRP A 129 -6.43 3.78 7.00
N ARG A 130 -6.47 3.29 5.76
CA ARG A 130 -6.93 4.07 4.63
C ARG A 130 -8.25 3.54 4.11
N PHE A 131 -9.21 4.43 3.92
CA PHE A 131 -10.39 4.18 3.11
C PHE A 131 -10.36 5.10 1.90
N ASP A 132 -9.61 4.70 0.88
CA ASP A 132 -9.35 5.53 -0.29
C ASP A 132 -9.39 4.71 -1.59
N PRO A 133 -10.20 5.12 -2.58
CA PRO A 133 -11.23 6.17 -2.49
C PRO A 133 -12.56 5.63 -1.93
N LEU A 134 -13.36 6.51 -1.31
CA LEU A 134 -14.81 6.38 -1.19
C LEU A 134 -15.42 6.63 -2.57
N ILE A 135 -16.10 5.61 -3.12
CA ILE A 135 -16.57 5.56 -4.50
C ILE A 135 -18.08 5.72 -4.49
N LEU A 136 -18.56 6.88 -4.96
CA LEU A 136 -20.00 7.12 -5.10
C LEU A 136 -20.50 6.50 -6.40
N THR A 137 -21.42 5.55 -6.29
CA THR A 137 -22.16 4.97 -7.42
C THR A 137 -23.63 4.79 -7.04
N PRO A 138 -24.53 4.47 -7.99
CA PRO A 138 -25.90 4.11 -7.66
C PRO A 138 -26.02 2.94 -6.66
N GLU A 139 -25.06 2.01 -6.66
CA GLU A 139 -24.99 0.84 -5.76
C GLU A 139 -24.33 1.16 -4.41
N THR A 140 -23.50 2.22 -4.35
CA THR A 140 -22.85 2.73 -3.14
C THR A 140 -23.14 4.21 -2.92
N PRO A 141 -24.41 4.58 -2.66
CA PRO A 141 -24.77 5.93 -2.25
C PRO A 141 -24.12 6.28 -0.89
N LEU A 142 -24.19 7.56 -0.52
CA LEU A 142 -23.49 8.11 0.64
C LEU A 142 -23.80 7.37 1.95
N ASP A 143 -25.06 7.04 2.22
CA ASP A 143 -25.50 6.31 3.41
C ASP A 143 -24.88 4.91 3.47
N VAL A 144 -24.83 4.20 2.33
CA VAL A 144 -24.18 2.89 2.20
C VAL A 144 -22.68 3.00 2.44
N LEU A 145 -22.02 4.02 1.88
CA LEU A 145 -20.59 4.27 2.12
C LEU A 145 -20.30 4.55 3.60
N LEU A 146 -21.10 5.38 4.25
CA LEU A 146 -20.96 5.67 5.68
C LEU A 146 -21.14 4.42 6.53
N HIS A 147 -22.11 3.56 6.19
CA HIS A 147 -22.30 2.28 6.87
C HIS A 147 -21.07 1.36 6.69
N LYS A 148 -20.53 1.27 5.48
CA LYS A 148 -19.31 0.50 5.16
C LYS A 148 -18.09 1.01 5.93
N VAL A 149 -17.88 2.33 5.97
CA VAL A 149 -16.81 2.95 6.77
C VAL A 149 -17.00 2.62 8.25
N ARG A 150 -18.21 2.80 8.79
CA ARG A 150 -18.51 2.46 10.20
C ARG A 150 -18.20 1.00 10.50
N LYS A 151 -18.67 0.07 9.68
CA LYS A 151 -18.43 -1.37 9.83
C LYS A 151 -16.93 -1.68 9.94
N VAL A 152 -16.12 -1.16 9.02
CA VAL A 152 -14.67 -1.37 9.05
C VAL A 152 -14.04 -0.65 10.25
N GLY A 153 -14.51 0.55 10.58
CA GLY A 153 -14.08 1.31 11.76
C GLY A 153 -14.30 0.54 13.06
N ASP A 154 -15.48 -0.04 13.25
CA ASP A 154 -15.82 -0.86 14.42
C ASP A 154 -14.90 -2.09 14.52
N MET A 155 -14.50 -2.66 13.39
CA MET A 155 -13.54 -3.78 13.36
C MET A 155 -12.10 -3.36 13.71
N LEU A 156 -11.70 -2.12 13.40
CA LEU A 156 -10.31 -1.64 13.45
C LEU A 156 -10.00 -0.65 14.58
N HIS A 157 -10.99 -0.06 15.26
CA HIS A 157 -10.81 1.11 16.14
C HIS A 157 -9.76 0.92 17.25
N ASN A 158 -9.56 -0.29 17.75
CA ASN A 158 -8.53 -0.60 18.76
C ASN A 158 -7.11 -0.83 18.18
N HIS A 159 -6.97 -0.89 16.86
CA HIS A 159 -5.75 -1.27 16.14
C HIS A 159 -5.18 -0.16 15.27
N THR A 160 -5.79 1.02 15.26
CA THR A 160 -5.29 2.21 14.55
C THR A 160 -5.56 3.47 15.35
N ARG A 161 -4.78 4.52 15.11
CA ARG A 161 -5.03 5.87 15.64
C ARG A 161 -5.38 6.90 14.56
N ARG A 162 -5.41 6.48 13.30
CA ARG A 162 -5.63 7.38 12.16
C ARG A 162 -6.38 6.68 11.04
N LEU A 163 -7.43 7.35 10.59
CA LEU A 163 -8.10 7.09 9.32
C LEU A 163 -7.68 8.18 8.32
N VAL A 164 -7.25 7.78 7.13
CA VAL A 164 -7.09 8.65 5.97
C VAL A 164 -8.10 8.21 4.93
N PHE A 165 -8.89 9.14 4.41
CA PHE A 165 -9.84 8.84 3.34
C PHE A 165 -9.78 9.92 2.27
N SER A 166 -10.27 9.56 1.09
CA SER A 166 -10.53 10.48 -0.01
C SER A 166 -11.80 10.03 -0.71
N PHE A 167 -12.43 10.94 -1.42
CA PHE A 167 -13.71 10.72 -2.09
C PHE A 167 -13.54 10.92 -3.59
N ALA A 168 -14.15 10.03 -4.38
CA ALA A 168 -14.16 10.10 -5.83
C ALA A 168 -15.60 10.18 -6.33
N ASP A 169 -15.96 11.33 -6.92
CA ASP A 169 -17.19 11.46 -7.68
C ASP A 169 -16.95 10.96 -9.10
N ILE A 170 -17.47 9.77 -9.42
CA ILE A 170 -17.25 9.14 -10.72
C ILE A 170 -18.11 9.78 -11.82
N ALA A 171 -19.18 10.50 -11.48
CA ALA A 171 -20.05 11.15 -12.45
C ALA A 171 -19.29 12.15 -13.33
N GLU A 172 -18.20 12.73 -12.80
CA GLU A 172 -17.36 13.68 -13.53
C GLU A 172 -16.27 13.02 -14.40
N TYR A 173 -16.03 11.71 -14.26
CA TYR A 173 -14.94 10.99 -14.94
C TYR A 173 -15.43 9.92 -15.91
N LYS A 174 -15.85 10.33 -17.12
CA LYS A 174 -16.35 9.45 -18.20
C LYS A 174 -15.48 8.20 -18.46
N LYS A 175 -14.16 8.32 -18.40
CA LYS A 175 -13.23 7.17 -18.58
C LYS A 175 -13.31 6.18 -17.43
N VAL A 176 -13.41 6.65 -16.20
CA VAL A 176 -13.54 5.81 -15.00
C VAL A 176 -14.90 5.13 -14.99
N GLN A 177 -15.96 5.87 -15.33
CA GLN A 177 -17.31 5.35 -15.49
C GLN A 177 -17.38 4.21 -16.51
N ASN A 178 -16.78 4.37 -17.70
CA ASN A 178 -16.75 3.32 -18.72
C ASN A 178 -16.02 2.05 -18.25
N ASN A 179 -14.93 2.19 -17.50
CA ASN A 179 -14.22 1.04 -16.93
C ASN A 179 -15.05 0.36 -15.84
N LEU A 180 -15.67 1.13 -14.94
CA LEU A 180 -16.54 0.57 -13.90
C LEU A 180 -17.72 -0.18 -14.52
N ASN A 181 -18.39 0.38 -15.52
CA ASN A 181 -19.45 -0.33 -16.25
C ASN A 181 -18.96 -1.64 -16.89
N ARG A 182 -17.71 -1.67 -17.36
CA ARG A 182 -17.10 -2.86 -17.99
C ARG A 182 -16.73 -3.96 -17.00
N PHE A 183 -16.38 -3.61 -15.75
CA PHE A 183 -15.87 -4.54 -14.74
C PHE A 183 -16.85 -4.84 -13.60
N ALA A 184 -17.76 -3.92 -13.26
CA ALA A 184 -18.78 -4.09 -12.22
C ALA A 184 -20.06 -4.79 -12.73
N CYS A 185 -20.29 -4.79 -14.05
CA CYS A 185 -21.41 -5.49 -14.69
C CYS A 185 -20.92 -6.71 -15.48
N LYS A 186 -20.54 -7.77 -14.78
CA LYS A 186 -20.74 -9.13 -15.30
C LYS A 186 -21.74 -9.80 -14.37
N LYS A 187 -22.98 -9.91 -14.87
CA LYS A 187 -24.04 -10.75 -14.31
C LYS A 187 -23.58 -12.20 -14.17
#